data_AF-A0A180FEK2-F1
#
_entry.id   AF-A0A180FEK2-F1
#
_cell.length_a   1.000
_cell.length_b   1.000
_cell.length_c   1.000
_cell.angle_alpha   90.00
_cell.angle_beta   90.00
_cell.angle_gamma   90.00
#
_symmetry.space_group_name_H-M   'P 1'
#
loop_
_entity.id
_entity.type
_entity.pdbx_description
1 polymer ?
#
loop_
_entity_poly.entity_id
_entity_poly.type
_entity_poly.pdbx_seq_one_letter_code
_entity_poly.pdbx_strand_id
1 'polypeptide(L)'
;MEITGKIIRVLPVQKGVTKSGKEFTKQSYVLEYGDRYPKKFPFELFGAQRVSDADLHVDDVIRLLFDIDSNEWNGKWYPIVSGYKVEKQ
;
A
#
# COMPACT_ATOMS: atom_id res chain seq x y z
N MET A 1 4.88 -7.48 9.34
CA MET A 1 3.49 -7.97 9.59
C MET A 1 2.91 -8.50 8.29
N GLU A 2 1.76 -9.19 8.30
CA GLU A 2 1.11 -9.68 7.08
C GLU A 2 -0.42 -9.65 7.11
N ILE A 3 -1.04 -9.57 5.93
CA ILE A 3 -2.51 -9.58 5.76
C ILE A 3 -2.88 -10.18 4.39
N THR A 4 -3.98 -10.92 4.34
CA THR A 4 -4.54 -11.45 3.09
C THR A 4 -5.90 -10.83 2.84
N GLY A 5 -6.15 -10.42 1.60
CA GLY A 5 -7.44 -9.84 1.22
C GLY A 5 -7.52 -9.51 -0.27
N LYS A 6 -8.66 -8.96 -0.67
CA LYS A 6 -8.96 -8.62 -2.06
C LYS A 6 -8.77 -7.13 -2.32
N ILE A 7 -8.07 -6.75 -3.40
CA ILE A 7 -7.95 -5.35 -3.79
C ILE A 7 -9.31 -4.80 -4.22
N ILE A 8 -9.74 -3.71 -3.60
CA ILE A 8 -11.01 -3.03 -3.94
C ILE A 8 -10.79 -1.66 -4.59
N ARG A 9 -9.59 -1.07 -4.42
CA ARG A 9 -9.19 0.20 -5.04
C ARG A 9 -7.70 0.22 -5.35
N VAL A 10 -7.38 0.72 -6.54
CA VAL A 10 -6.03 1.06 -7.00
C VAL A 10 -6.01 2.58 -7.20
N LEU A 11 -5.17 3.30 -6.47
CA LEU A 11 -5.05 4.75 -6.61
C LEU A 11 -3.98 5.09 -7.68
N PRO A 12 -4.04 6.29 -8.28
CA PRO A 12 -3.04 6.72 -9.25
C PRO A 12 -1.62 6.68 -8.68
N VAL A 13 -0.65 6.34 -9.54
CA VAL A 13 0.77 6.37 -9.18
C VAL A 13 1.20 7.80 -8.88
N GLN A 14 1.82 8.01 -7.73
CA GLN A 14 2.41 9.28 -7.32
C GLN A 14 3.91 9.25 -7.57
N LYS A 15 4.42 10.26 -8.26
CA LYS A 15 5.85 10.46 -8.52
C LYS A 15 6.27 11.82 -8.02
N GLY A 16 7.52 11.95 -7.60
CA GLY A 16 8.07 13.22 -7.19
C GLY A 16 9.56 13.12 -6.90
N VAL A 17 10.13 14.24 -6.46
CA VAL A 17 11.52 14.31 -6.03
C VAL A 17 11.54 14.64 -4.55
N THR A 18 12.26 13.85 -3.77
CA THR A 18 12.46 14.09 -2.33
C THR A 18 13.28 15.36 -2.12
N LYS A 19 13.28 15.91 -0.90
CA LYS A 19 14.10 17.09 -0.54
C LYS A 19 15.60 16.90 -0.83
N SER A 20 16.07 15.66 -0.85
CA SER A 20 17.46 15.28 -1.13
C SER A 20 17.74 15.04 -2.62
N GLY A 21 16.81 15.34 -3.52
CA GLY A 21 16.98 15.18 -4.97
C GLY A 21 16.74 13.77 -5.50
N LYS A 22 16.40 12.79 -4.64
CA LYS A 22 16.09 11.42 -5.09
C LYS A 22 14.67 11.35 -5.61
N GLU A 23 14.48 10.79 -6.80
CA GLU A 23 13.16 10.49 -7.34
C GLU A 23 12.49 9.40 -6.50
N PHE A 24 11.18 9.56 -6.28
CA PHE A 24 10.35 8.54 -5.68
C PHE A 24 9.15 8.24 -6.57
N THR A 25 8.74 6.98 -6.52
CA THR A 25 7.48 6.51 -7.09
C THR A 25 6.79 5.74 -5.99
N LYS A 26 5.51 6.02 -5.77
CA LYS A 26 4.68 5.26 -4.85
C LYS A 26 3.29 5.06 -5.42
N GLN A 27 2.63 3.98 -5.04
CA GLN A 27 1.25 3.73 -5.39
C GLN A 27 0.49 3.22 -4.17
N SER A 28 -0.71 3.75 -3.99
CA SER A 28 -1.57 3.42 -2.85
C SER A 28 -2.71 2.51 -3.28
N TYR A 29 -3.11 1.62 -2.38
CA TYR A 29 -4.14 0.61 -2.64
C TYR A 29 -5.04 0.48 -1.41
N VAL A 30 -6.22 -0.09 -1.61
CA VAL A 30 -7.09 -0.51 -0.53
C VAL A 30 -7.46 -1.97 -0.78
N LEU A 31 -7.12 -2.83 0.19
CA LEU A 31 -7.63 -4.19 0.24
C LEU A 31 -8.79 -4.31 1.21
N GLU A 32 -9.65 -5.28 0.96
CA GLU A 32 -10.73 -5.69 1.84
C GLU A 32 -10.44 -7.09 2.39
N TYR A 33 -10.68 -7.30 3.68
CA TYR A 33 -10.38 -8.55 4.36
C TYR A 33 -11.41 -8.90 5.43
N GLY A 34 -11.55 -10.20 5.73
CA GLY A 34 -12.50 -10.76 6.69
C GLY A 34 -13.86 -11.09 6.06
N ASP A 35 -14.48 -12.19 6.52
CA ASP A 35 -15.66 -12.75 5.84
C ASP A 35 -16.99 -12.09 6.23
N ARG A 36 -17.25 -11.98 7.53
CA ARG A 36 -18.57 -11.55 8.04
C ARG A 36 -18.71 -10.02 8.14
N TYR A 37 -17.59 -9.32 8.32
CA TYR A 37 -17.53 -7.86 8.44
C TYR A 37 -16.29 -7.35 7.74
N PRO A 38 -16.34 -7.23 6.39
CA PRO A 38 -15.18 -6.84 5.61
C PRO A 38 -14.65 -5.48 6.06
N LYS A 39 -13.36 -5.45 6.38
CA LYS A 39 -12.64 -4.24 6.78
C LYS A 39 -11.80 -3.76 5.62
N LYS A 40 -11.70 -2.43 5.48
CA LYS A 40 -10.85 -1.78 4.49
C LYS A 40 -9.48 -1.55 5.09
N PHE A 41 -8.44 -1.89 4.35
CA PHE A 41 -7.06 -1.78 4.78
C PHE A 41 -6.26 -1.02 3.71
N PRO A 42 -6.00 0.28 3.94
CA PRO A 42 -5.18 1.07 3.04
C PRO A 42 -3.69 0.75 3.24
N PHE A 43 -2.94 0.67 2.13
CA PHE A 43 -1.48 0.51 2.16
C PHE A 43 -0.83 1.19 0.96
N GLU A 44 0.48 1.40 1.03
CA GLU A 44 1.28 1.92 -0.07
C GLU A 44 2.48 1.03 -0.42
N LEU A 45 2.78 0.95 -1.70
CA LEU A 45 4.02 0.37 -2.21
C LEU A 45 4.95 1.51 -2.63
N PHE A 46 6.20 1.45 -2.17
CA PHE A 46 7.23 2.43 -2.49
C PHE A 46 8.30 1.85 -3.41
N GLY A 47 8.76 2.66 -4.36
CA GLY A 47 9.78 2.31 -5.35
C GLY A 47 9.19 1.91 -6.69
N ALA A 48 9.77 2.43 -7.78
CA ALA A 48 9.29 2.20 -9.14
C ALA A 48 9.25 0.71 -9.50
N GLN A 49 10.28 -0.04 -9.10
CA GLN A 49 10.36 -1.48 -9.34
C GLN A 49 9.22 -2.25 -8.68
N ARG A 50 8.99 -2.04 -7.37
CA ARG A 50 7.91 -2.73 -6.63
C ARG A 50 6.53 -2.39 -7.17
N VAL A 51 6.30 -1.12 -7.51
CA VAL A 51 5.03 -0.68 -8.08
C VAL A 51 4.79 -1.35 -9.43
N SER A 52 5.82 -1.45 -10.26
CA SER A 52 5.75 -2.12 -11.56
C SER A 52 5.57 -3.64 -11.43
N ASP A 53 6.30 -4.28 -10.52
CA ASP A 53 6.29 -5.74 -10.36
C ASP A 53 5.00 -6.25 -9.71
N ALA A 54 4.40 -5.45 -8.83
CA ALA A 54 3.18 -5.86 -8.13
C ALA A 54 1.99 -5.96 -9.09
N ASP A 55 1.91 -5.09 -10.09
CA ASP A 55 0.89 -5.10 -11.16
C ASP A 55 -0.53 -5.39 -10.63
N LEU A 56 -0.91 -4.74 -9.53
CA LEU A 56 -2.13 -5.06 -8.79
C LEU A 56 -3.37 -4.42 -9.43
N HIS A 57 -4.39 -5.23 -9.63
CA HIS A 57 -5.68 -4.84 -10.19
C HIS A 57 -6.80 -4.98 -9.16
N VAL A 58 -7.93 -4.31 -9.41
CA VAL A 58 -9.14 -4.55 -8.62
C VAL A 58 -9.56 -6.01 -8.77
N ASP A 59 -10.06 -6.57 -7.67
CA ASP A 59 -10.43 -7.98 -7.50
C ASP A 59 -9.28 -8.99 -7.36
N ASP A 60 -8.01 -8.57 -7.46
CA ASP A 60 -6.87 -9.42 -7.12
C ASP A 60 -6.90 -9.83 -5.64
N VAL A 61 -6.72 -11.12 -5.36
CA VAL A 61 -6.51 -11.62 -3.99
C VAL A 61 -5.01 -11.70 -3.73
N ILE A 62 -4.55 -11.02 -2.68
CA ILE A 62 -3.14 -10.93 -2.35
C ILE A 62 -2.85 -11.26 -0.89
N ARG A 63 -1.65 -11.77 -0.64
CA ARG A 63 -0.99 -11.72 0.67
C ARG A 63 0.03 -10.58 0.64
N LEU A 64 -0.17 -9.61 1.51
CA LEU A 64 0.67 -8.43 1.67
C LEU A 64 1.53 -8.59 2.91
N LEU A 65 2.85 -8.45 2.77
CA LEU A 65 3.76 -8.24 3.89
C LEU A 65 4.13 -6.76 3.98
N PHE A 66 3.99 -6.21 5.17
CA PHE A 66 4.07 -4.78 5.41
C PHE A 66 4.61 -4.44 6.80
N ASP A 67 5.05 -3.20 6.95
CA ASP A 67 5.38 -2.56 8.22
C ASP A 67 4.46 -1.36 8.46
N ILE A 68 4.24 -1.04 9.74
CA ILE A 68 3.44 0.12 10.15
C ILE A 68 4.38 1.13 10.80
N ASP A 69 4.30 2.36 10.31
CA ASP A 69 4.90 3.53 10.94
C ASP A 69 3.79 4.57 11.21
N SER A 70 4.13 5.73 11.75
CA SER A 70 3.16 6.81 11.95
C SER A 70 3.81 8.16 11.85
N ASN A 71 3.21 9.03 11.04
CA ASN A 71 3.64 10.42 10.94
C ASN A 71 2.65 11.34 11.65
N GLU A 72 3.19 12.31 12.38
CA GLU A 72 2.42 13.37 13.00
C GLU A 72 2.20 14.51 12.00
N TRP A 73 0.95 14.93 11.86
CA TRP A 73 0.54 16.07 11.06
C TRP A 73 -0.49 16.91 11.82
N ASN A 74 -0.10 18.13 12.17
CA ASN A 74 -0.93 19.10 12.88
C ASN A 74 -1.54 18.55 14.18
N GLY A 75 -0.71 17.91 15.00
CA GLY A 75 -1.08 17.31 16.28
C GLY A 75 -1.82 15.98 16.19
N LYS A 76 -2.04 15.45 14.97
CA LYS A 76 -2.71 14.16 14.73
C LYS A 76 -1.73 13.15 14.15
N TRP A 77 -1.79 11.92 14.64
CA TRP A 77 -0.94 10.83 14.17
C TRP A 77 -1.69 10.01 13.12
N TYR A 78 -1.04 9.80 11.98
CA TYR A 78 -1.59 9.04 10.87
C TYR A 78 -0.72 7.81 10.63
N PRO A 79 -1.28 6.59 10.74
CA PRO A 79 -0.54 5.38 10.46
C PRO A 79 -0.21 5.31 8.98
N ILE A 80 1.00 4.87 8.69
CA ILE A 80 1.46 4.58 7.34
C ILE A 80 1.74 3.10 7.28
N VAL A 81 1.05 2.43 6.36
CA VAL A 81 1.22 1.01 6.11
C VAL A 81 2.05 0.85 4.83
N SER A 82 3.32 0.51 5.00
CA SER A 82 4.27 0.35 3.90
C SER A 82 4.42 -1.12 3.54
N GLY A 83 3.93 -1.51 2.37
CA GLY A 83 4.12 -2.85 1.81
C GLY A 83 5.50 -3.02 1.20
N TYR A 84 6.18 -4.12 1.52
CA TYR A 84 7.48 -4.44 0.95
C TYR A 84 7.49 -5.73 0.11
N LYS A 85 6.52 -6.61 0.31
CA LYS A 85 6.32 -7.82 -0.51
C LYS A 85 4.84 -8.07 -0.74
N VAL A 86 4.48 -8.43 -1.98
CA VAL A 86 3.13 -8.81 -2.35
C VAL A 86 3.19 -10.16 -3.06
N GLU A 87 2.31 -11.06 -2.66
CA GLU A 87 2.14 -12.38 -3.27
C GLU A 87 0.71 -12.47 -3.80
N LYS A 88 0.55 -12.59 -5.12
CA LYS A 88 -0.76 -12.84 -5.75
C LYS A 88 -1.14 -14.30 -5.51
N GLN A 89 -2.42 -14.53 -5.23
CA GLN A 89 -3.01 -15.87 -5.13
C GLN A 89 -3.70 -16.31 -6.41
#